data_AF-A0A0A9DDA9-F1
#
_entry.id   AF-A0A0A9DDA9-F1
#
_cell.length_a   1.000
_cell.length_b   1.000
_cell.length_c   1.000
_cell.angle_alpha   90.00
_cell.angle_beta   90.00
_cell.angle_gamma   90.00
#
_symmetry.space_group_name_H-M   'P 1'
#
loop_
_entity.id
_entity.type
_entity.pdbx_description
1 polymer ?
#
loop_
_entity_poly.entity_id
_entity_poly.type
_entity_poly.pdbx_seq_one_letter_code
_entity_poly.pdbx_strand_id
1 'polypeptide(L)'
;MQGQSPLRILVDPIVVGNLDFGAPWLFDGAKKNPTVKALGVGDLLAPETAPDLLLITQSLDDHCHVRTLTQLSARAPDLPVVTTPNAQPVLGSLPTPFRRVTYLEPGQSTVVNDHIRVLATAGPVLGPPWQRPENGYILTAGADDGMSGGLLYYEPHCVYDRSFLHKNRLRADVVITPVVKQLLPANFTLVSGQEDAVDLARMLQARYVVPMSNGDVDAGGLLATVISTQGTTQSYKTMLSEVLPEAQVLHATPGVPLQLQLDMVVHTQQAQPAAT
;
A
#
# COMPACT_ATOMS: atom_id res chain seq x y z
N MET A 1 11.42 18.71 24.87
CA MET A 1 10.61 18.38 23.68
C MET A 1 9.82 17.13 24.03
N GLN A 2 8.50 17.26 24.26
CA GLN A 2 7.65 16.07 24.42
C GLN A 2 7.73 15.29 23.10
N GLY A 3 8.19 14.04 23.16
CA GLY A 3 8.38 13.21 21.96
C GLY A 3 7.03 13.06 21.25
N GLN A 4 6.95 13.49 19.99
CA GLN A 4 5.76 13.26 19.18
C GLN A 4 5.52 11.75 19.06
N SER A 5 4.29 11.32 19.30
CA SER A 5 3.90 9.93 19.09
C SER A 5 4.06 9.57 17.60
N PRO A 6 4.52 8.34 17.28
CA PRO A 6 4.67 7.92 15.89
C PRO A 6 3.32 7.85 15.18
N LEU A 7 3.28 8.26 13.90
CA LEU A 7 2.12 8.06 13.04
C LEU A 7 2.01 6.57 12.65
N ARG A 8 0.86 5.95 12.89
CA ARG A 8 0.57 4.56 12.53
C ARG A 8 -0.47 4.51 11.42
N ILE A 9 -0.09 3.96 10.27
CA ILE A 9 -0.99 3.78 9.12
C ILE A 9 -1.25 2.28 8.96
N LEU A 10 -2.51 1.88 9.06
CA LEU A 10 -2.97 0.53 8.74
C LEU A 10 -3.33 0.47 7.26
N VAL A 11 -2.70 -0.41 6.49
CA VAL A 11 -2.91 -0.53 5.04
C VAL A 11 -3.62 -1.85 4.73
N ASP A 12 -4.71 -1.79 3.97
CA ASP A 12 -5.42 -2.95 3.39
C ASP A 12 -5.61 -4.14 4.36
N PRO A 13 -6.25 -3.95 5.53
CA PRO A 13 -6.27 -4.96 6.57
C PRO A 13 -7.17 -6.15 6.21
N ILE A 14 -6.60 -7.35 6.29
CA ILE A 14 -7.32 -8.62 6.26
C ILE A 14 -7.04 -9.35 7.58
N VAL A 15 -7.93 -9.29 8.56
CA VAL A 15 -7.73 -9.99 9.86
C VAL A 15 -8.98 -10.76 10.33
N VAL A 16 -10.02 -10.85 9.51
CA VAL A 16 -11.25 -11.57 9.84
C VAL A 16 -11.55 -12.62 8.79
N GLY A 17 -11.22 -13.87 9.09
CA GLY A 17 -11.38 -14.99 8.16
C GLY A 17 -10.32 -15.02 7.05
N ASN A 18 -10.53 -15.93 6.09
CA ASN A 18 -9.67 -16.04 4.91
C ASN A 18 -9.97 -14.92 3.89
N LEU A 19 -9.23 -14.86 2.80
CA LEU A 19 -9.60 -14.09 1.62
C LEU A 19 -10.33 -15.01 0.64
N ASP A 20 -11.59 -14.71 0.29
CA ASP A 20 -12.39 -15.57 -0.58
C ASP A 20 -13.22 -14.86 -1.66
N PHE A 21 -13.19 -13.52 -1.70
CA PHE A 21 -13.97 -12.72 -2.66
C PHE A 21 -15.49 -13.03 -2.62
N GLY A 22 -16.01 -13.54 -1.49
CA GLY A 22 -17.39 -13.99 -1.35
C GLY A 22 -17.71 -15.33 -2.04
N ALA A 23 -16.70 -15.99 -2.62
CA ALA A 23 -16.83 -17.27 -3.33
C ALA A 23 -15.70 -18.25 -2.95
N PRO A 24 -15.75 -18.90 -1.76
CA PRO A 24 -14.70 -19.81 -1.29
C PRO A 24 -14.38 -20.98 -2.21
N TRP A 25 -15.34 -21.42 -3.03
CA TRP A 25 -15.12 -22.46 -4.04
C TRP A 25 -14.23 -21.99 -5.21
N LEU A 26 -14.24 -20.68 -5.48
CA LEU A 26 -13.47 -20.04 -6.53
C LEU A 26 -12.05 -19.73 -6.02
N PHE A 27 -11.93 -19.13 -4.84
CA PHE A 27 -10.66 -18.85 -4.19
C PHE A 27 -10.83 -18.88 -2.68
N ASP A 28 -9.88 -19.47 -1.97
CA ASP A 28 -9.79 -19.43 -0.51
C ASP A 28 -8.32 -19.28 -0.10
N GLY A 29 -7.92 -18.10 0.36
CA GLY A 29 -6.56 -17.77 0.75
C GLY A 29 -6.43 -17.60 2.25
N ALA A 30 -5.85 -18.58 2.94
CA ALA A 30 -5.55 -18.49 4.36
C ALA A 30 -4.11 -17.98 4.60
N LYS A 31 -3.90 -17.14 5.61
CA LYS A 31 -2.53 -16.76 6.00
C LYS A 31 -1.75 -17.98 6.50
N LYS A 32 -0.50 -18.13 6.07
CA LYS A 32 0.37 -19.24 6.50
C LYS A 32 0.91 -19.08 7.92
N ASN A 33 1.33 -17.86 8.26
CA ASN A 33 1.92 -17.58 9.57
C ASN A 33 0.84 -17.66 10.67
N PRO A 34 0.93 -18.60 11.64
CA PRO A 34 -0.11 -18.79 12.65
C PRO A 34 -0.35 -17.57 13.53
N THR A 35 0.70 -16.81 13.84
CA THR A 35 0.61 -15.60 14.68
C THR A 35 -0.17 -14.52 13.95
N VAL A 36 0.16 -14.25 12.68
CA VAL A 36 -0.56 -13.25 11.87
C VAL A 36 -1.98 -13.73 11.55
N LYS A 37 -2.19 -15.04 11.38
CA LYS A 37 -3.52 -15.64 11.16
C LYS A 37 -4.44 -15.47 12.38
N ALA A 38 -3.88 -15.47 13.59
CA ALA A 38 -4.63 -15.32 14.83
C ALA A 38 -5.01 -13.86 15.16
N LEU A 39 -4.40 -12.87 14.50
CA LEU A 39 -4.76 -11.47 14.68
C LEU A 39 -6.22 -11.23 14.29
N GLY A 40 -6.91 -10.44 15.10
CA GLY A 40 -8.22 -9.88 14.80
C GLY A 40 -8.23 -8.36 14.91
N VAL A 41 -9.41 -7.78 14.71
CA VAL A 41 -9.61 -6.32 14.86
C VAL A 41 -9.29 -5.84 16.29
N GLY A 42 -9.38 -6.73 17.29
CA GLY A 42 -8.99 -6.41 18.67
C GLY A 42 -7.52 -6.04 18.80
N ASP A 43 -6.66 -6.85 18.20
CA ASP A 43 -5.22 -6.67 18.22
C ASP A 43 -4.80 -5.45 17.39
N LEU A 44 -5.51 -5.14 16.32
CA LEU A 44 -5.28 -3.92 15.53
C LEU A 44 -5.63 -2.64 16.30
N LEU A 45 -6.59 -2.69 17.21
CA LEU A 45 -7.09 -1.54 17.97
C LEU A 45 -6.55 -1.49 19.40
N ALA A 46 -5.59 -2.35 19.76
CA ALA A 46 -4.94 -2.29 21.06
C ALA A 46 -4.14 -0.98 21.21
N PRO A 47 -4.03 -0.38 22.41
CA PRO A 47 -3.42 0.95 22.59
C PRO A 47 -2.03 1.13 21.97
N GLU A 48 -1.22 0.06 21.95
CA GLU A 48 0.14 0.04 21.41
C GLU A 48 0.22 -0.04 19.88
N THR A 49 -0.83 -0.54 19.23
CA THR A 49 -0.90 -0.83 17.78
C THR A 49 -1.99 -0.03 17.06
N ALA A 50 -2.88 0.63 17.79
CA ALA A 50 -4.03 1.36 17.25
C ALA A 50 -3.59 2.34 16.15
N PRO A 51 -4.15 2.23 14.93
CA PRO A 51 -3.79 3.10 13.84
C PRO A 51 -4.37 4.51 14.02
N ASP A 52 -3.64 5.49 13.51
CA ASP A 52 -4.12 6.86 13.37
C ASP A 52 -4.84 7.07 12.03
N LEU A 53 -4.55 6.22 11.04
CA LEU A 53 -5.12 6.27 9.69
C LEU A 53 -5.31 4.85 9.14
N LEU A 54 -6.45 4.62 8.51
CA LEU A 54 -6.67 3.49 7.60
C LEU A 54 -6.44 3.96 6.15
N LEU A 55 -5.54 3.29 5.44
CA LEU A 55 -5.27 3.52 4.02
C LEU A 55 -5.78 2.30 3.24
N ILE A 56 -6.73 2.52 2.33
CA ILE A 56 -7.23 1.47 1.44
C ILE A 56 -6.83 1.80 0.01
N THR A 57 -6.02 0.94 -0.60
CA THR A 57 -5.44 1.15 -1.94
C THR A 57 -6.42 0.86 -3.05
N GLN A 58 -7.19 -0.21 -2.92
CA GLN A 58 -8.10 -0.67 -3.96
C GLN A 58 -9.47 -1.07 -3.43
N SER A 59 -10.44 -1.16 -4.33
CA SER A 59 -11.81 -1.55 -4.01
C SER A 59 -12.07 -3.05 -3.93
N LEU A 60 -11.14 -3.89 -4.40
CA LEU A 60 -11.26 -5.35 -4.40
C LEU A 60 -11.09 -5.96 -3.01
N ASP A 61 -11.66 -7.15 -2.78
CA ASP A 61 -11.77 -7.77 -1.44
C ASP A 61 -10.41 -8.15 -0.81
N ASP A 62 -9.36 -8.28 -1.60
CA ASP A 62 -7.97 -8.47 -1.17
C ASP A 62 -7.28 -7.19 -0.68
N HIS A 63 -7.96 -6.04 -0.78
CA HIS A 63 -7.52 -4.75 -0.24
C HIS A 63 -8.59 -4.09 0.65
N CYS A 64 -9.85 -4.18 0.24
CA CYS A 64 -11.04 -3.62 0.90
C CYS A 64 -11.90 -4.72 1.55
N HIS A 65 -11.26 -5.60 2.33
CA HIS A 65 -11.89 -6.82 2.81
C HIS A 65 -13.11 -6.57 3.72
N VAL A 66 -14.30 -6.87 3.19
CA VAL A 66 -15.59 -6.46 3.80
C VAL A 66 -15.74 -6.98 5.23
N ARG A 67 -15.34 -8.23 5.50
CA ARG A 67 -15.44 -8.84 6.83
C ARG A 67 -14.59 -8.12 7.86
N THR A 68 -13.37 -7.73 7.47
CA THR A 68 -12.47 -6.99 8.37
C THR A 68 -12.98 -5.58 8.59
N LEU A 69 -13.37 -4.88 7.51
CA LEU A 69 -13.86 -3.52 7.59
C LEU A 69 -15.19 -3.40 8.34
N THR A 70 -16.08 -4.39 8.25
CA THR A 70 -17.34 -4.44 9.02
C THR A 70 -17.06 -4.42 10.52
N GLN A 71 -16.12 -5.23 11.00
CA GLN A 71 -15.76 -5.25 12.43
C GLN A 71 -14.96 -4.01 12.85
N LEU A 72 -14.05 -3.54 11.99
CA LEU A 72 -13.21 -2.37 12.26
C LEU A 72 -14.05 -1.10 12.40
N SER A 73 -14.93 -0.84 11.43
CA SER A 73 -15.80 0.34 11.41
C SER A 73 -16.84 0.34 12.54
N ALA A 74 -17.34 -0.81 12.96
CA ALA A 74 -18.22 -0.93 14.12
C ALA A 74 -17.52 -0.54 15.44
N ARG A 75 -16.21 -0.78 15.55
CA ARG A 75 -15.42 -0.54 16.77
C ARG A 75 -14.69 0.79 16.79
N ALA A 76 -14.32 1.31 15.61
CA ALA A 76 -13.61 2.56 15.44
C ALA A 76 -14.22 3.37 14.27
N PRO A 77 -15.50 3.77 14.35
CA PRO A 77 -16.19 4.48 13.25
C PRO A 77 -15.57 5.84 12.92
N ASP A 78 -14.83 6.41 13.88
CA ASP A 78 -14.16 7.71 13.74
C ASP A 78 -12.71 7.58 13.27
N LEU A 79 -12.16 6.38 13.04
CA LEU A 79 -10.84 6.20 12.43
C LEU A 79 -10.82 6.90 11.05
N PRO A 80 -9.90 7.85 10.77
CA PRO A 80 -9.80 8.44 9.45
C PRO A 80 -9.47 7.37 8.42
N VAL A 81 -10.11 7.47 7.26
CA VAL A 81 -9.86 6.61 6.10
C VAL A 81 -9.42 7.47 4.93
N VAL A 82 -8.33 7.10 4.28
CA VAL A 82 -7.93 7.62 2.97
C VAL A 82 -8.02 6.48 1.96
N THR A 83 -8.71 6.70 0.85
CA THR A 83 -8.95 5.64 -0.13
C THR A 83 -9.24 6.16 -1.54
N THR A 84 -9.30 5.24 -2.50
CA THR A 84 -9.80 5.46 -3.87
C THR A 84 -11.32 5.65 -3.89
N PRO A 85 -11.87 6.49 -4.78
CA PRO A 85 -13.31 6.58 -5.02
C PRO A 85 -13.97 5.23 -5.36
N ASN A 86 -13.23 4.27 -5.94
CA ASN A 86 -13.76 2.95 -6.26
C ASN A 86 -14.21 2.17 -5.01
N ALA A 87 -13.65 2.45 -3.83
CA ALA A 87 -14.03 1.78 -2.59
C ALA A 87 -15.35 2.32 -1.98
N GLN A 88 -15.89 3.43 -2.50
CA GLN A 88 -17.08 4.08 -1.96
C GLN A 88 -18.31 3.14 -1.83
N PRO A 89 -18.66 2.31 -2.83
CA PRO A 89 -19.78 1.38 -2.70
C PRO A 89 -19.58 0.36 -1.57
N VAL A 90 -18.36 -0.17 -1.42
CA VAL A 90 -18.02 -1.11 -0.35
C VAL A 90 -18.17 -0.45 1.02
N LEU A 91 -17.53 0.71 1.21
CA LEU A 91 -17.57 1.44 2.48
C LEU A 91 -18.98 1.93 2.84
N GLY A 92 -19.76 2.35 1.86
CA GLY A 92 -21.15 2.76 2.05
C GLY A 92 -22.11 1.61 2.37
N SER A 93 -21.74 0.37 2.02
CA SER A 93 -22.52 -0.84 2.33
C SER A 93 -22.26 -1.42 3.72
N LEU A 94 -21.22 -0.94 4.42
CA LEU A 94 -20.90 -1.41 5.76
C LEU A 94 -22.07 -1.13 6.73
N PRO A 95 -22.42 -2.07 7.63
CA PRO A 95 -23.49 -1.86 8.61
C PRO A 95 -23.27 -0.63 9.52
N THR A 96 -22.02 -0.28 9.78
CA THR A 96 -21.63 0.96 10.47
C THR A 96 -20.55 1.63 9.63
N PRO A 97 -20.89 2.59 8.75
CA PRO A 97 -19.89 3.23 7.90
C PRO A 97 -18.86 4.03 8.70
N PHE A 98 -17.63 4.13 8.19
CA PHE A 98 -16.66 5.10 8.68
C PHE A 98 -17.18 6.53 8.47
N ARG A 99 -17.03 7.39 9.48
CA ARG A 99 -17.56 8.76 9.46
C ARG A 99 -16.61 9.77 8.81
N ARG A 100 -15.32 9.42 8.71
CA ARG A 100 -14.26 10.29 8.19
C ARG A 100 -13.53 9.60 7.04
N VAL A 101 -14.06 9.75 5.83
CA VAL A 101 -13.47 9.14 4.62
C VAL A 101 -13.04 10.25 3.66
N THR A 102 -11.79 10.19 3.23
CA THR A 102 -11.21 11.04 2.19
C THR A 102 -10.97 10.20 0.96
N TYR A 103 -11.70 10.49 -0.12
CA TYR A 103 -11.52 9.85 -1.41
C TYR A 103 -10.54 10.67 -2.25
N LEU A 104 -9.48 10.02 -2.75
CA LEU A 104 -8.45 10.65 -3.59
C LEU A 104 -8.45 10.02 -4.98
N GLU A 105 -8.72 10.82 -6.01
CA GLU A 105 -8.39 10.48 -7.39
C GLU A 105 -6.87 10.60 -7.61
N PRO A 106 -6.27 9.89 -8.59
CA PRO A 106 -4.87 10.05 -8.94
C PRO A 106 -4.47 11.51 -9.14
N GLY A 107 -3.37 11.92 -8.52
CA GLY A 107 -2.87 13.30 -8.50
C GLY A 107 -3.42 14.17 -7.37
N GLN A 108 -4.46 13.72 -6.65
CA GLN A 108 -4.94 14.40 -5.45
C GLN A 108 -4.14 13.97 -4.21
N SER A 109 -4.05 14.87 -3.24
CA SER A 109 -3.36 14.60 -1.99
C SER A 109 -4.15 15.12 -0.80
N THR A 110 -3.86 14.55 0.38
CA THR A 110 -4.34 15.04 1.67
C THR A 110 -3.20 15.05 2.68
N VAL A 111 -3.30 15.94 3.65
CA VAL A 111 -2.41 16.00 4.80
C VAL A 111 -3.01 15.13 5.92
N VAL A 112 -2.24 14.18 6.45
CA VAL A 112 -2.68 13.26 7.50
C VAL A 112 -2.40 13.84 8.90
N ASN A 113 -1.29 14.56 9.02
CA ASN A 113 -0.90 15.37 10.17
C ASN A 113 0.04 16.49 9.70
N ASP A 114 0.53 17.34 10.60
CA ASP A 114 1.40 18.47 10.24
C ASP A 114 2.70 18.11 9.47
N HIS A 115 3.04 16.82 9.39
CA HIS A 115 4.33 16.33 8.87
C HIS A 115 4.22 15.37 7.70
N ILE A 116 3.04 14.80 7.41
CA ILE A 116 2.88 13.74 6.41
C ILE A 116 1.74 14.07 5.45
N ARG A 117 2.08 14.13 4.16
CA ARG A 117 1.14 14.20 3.04
C ARG A 117 1.08 12.86 2.31
N VAL A 118 -0.14 12.44 1.99
CA VAL A 118 -0.44 11.26 1.17
C VAL A 118 -0.93 11.75 -0.20
N LEU A 119 -0.22 11.37 -1.25
CA LEU A 119 -0.59 11.66 -2.65
C LEU A 119 -0.99 10.35 -3.34
N ALA A 120 -2.17 10.33 -3.94
CA ALA A 120 -2.66 9.21 -4.74
C ALA A 120 -1.99 9.19 -6.12
N THR A 121 -1.62 8.01 -6.59
CA THR A 121 -1.09 7.74 -7.92
C THR A 121 -2.00 6.73 -8.63
N ALA A 122 -2.04 6.79 -9.97
CA ALA A 122 -2.84 5.84 -10.73
C ALA A 122 -2.18 4.45 -10.71
N GLY A 123 -2.95 3.47 -10.25
CA GLY A 123 -2.66 2.05 -10.28
C GLY A 123 -3.35 1.33 -11.45
N PRO A 124 -3.67 0.03 -11.32
CA PRO A 124 -4.33 -0.74 -12.38
C PRO A 124 -5.80 -0.35 -12.56
N VAL A 125 -6.32 -0.48 -13.78
CA VAL A 125 -7.76 -0.42 -14.06
C VAL A 125 -8.34 -1.83 -13.93
N LEU A 126 -9.05 -2.11 -12.84
CA LEU A 126 -9.55 -3.44 -12.50
C LEU A 126 -11.01 -3.61 -12.92
N GLY A 127 -11.21 -3.68 -14.23
CA GLY A 127 -12.52 -3.87 -14.84
C GLY A 127 -12.54 -3.36 -16.28
N PRO A 128 -13.72 -2.98 -16.81
CA PRO A 128 -13.80 -2.34 -18.11
C PRO A 128 -12.86 -1.14 -18.26
N PRO A 129 -12.31 -0.88 -19.46
CA PRO A 129 -11.23 0.10 -19.65
C PRO A 129 -11.63 1.55 -19.39
N TRP A 130 -12.92 1.84 -19.24
CA TRP A 130 -13.46 3.16 -18.87
C TRP A 130 -13.66 3.33 -17.37
N GLN A 131 -13.39 2.31 -16.55
CA GLN A 131 -13.40 2.46 -15.11
C GLN A 131 -12.22 3.32 -14.64
N ARG A 132 -12.39 3.93 -13.47
CA ARG A 132 -11.30 4.64 -12.81
C ARG A 132 -10.21 3.65 -12.42
N PRO A 133 -8.93 4.02 -12.51
CA PRO A 133 -7.87 3.21 -11.94
C PRO A 133 -8.03 3.12 -10.42
N GLU A 134 -7.53 2.03 -9.84
CA GLU A 134 -7.25 1.94 -8.41
C GLU A 134 -6.03 2.80 -8.05
N ASN A 135 -5.67 2.91 -6.77
CA ASN A 135 -4.60 3.80 -6.32
C ASN A 135 -3.34 3.06 -5.87
N GLY A 136 -2.19 3.64 -6.20
CA GLY A 136 -0.99 3.60 -5.36
C GLY A 136 -0.91 4.87 -4.49
N TYR A 137 0.00 4.90 -3.52
CA TYR A 137 0.20 6.09 -2.68
C TYR A 137 1.66 6.40 -2.42
N ILE A 138 2.00 7.69 -2.49
CA ILE A 138 3.27 8.22 -2.03
C ILE A 138 3.09 9.04 -0.76
N LEU A 139 3.91 8.76 0.25
CA LEU A 139 3.98 9.47 1.50
C LEU A 139 5.19 10.40 1.45
N THR A 140 4.98 11.67 1.77
CA THR A 140 6.00 12.71 1.73
C THR A 140 6.13 13.39 3.09
N ALA A 141 7.36 13.71 3.48
CA ALA A 141 7.65 14.47 4.69
C ALA A 141 7.45 15.97 4.43
N GLY A 142 6.78 16.66 5.35
CA GLY A 142 6.45 18.08 5.26
C GLY A 142 5.05 18.32 4.67
N ALA A 143 4.38 19.36 5.19
CA ALA A 143 3.11 19.82 4.67
C ALA A 143 3.26 20.72 3.42
N ASP A 144 4.47 21.22 3.14
CA ASP A 144 4.75 22.10 2.00
C ASP A 144 4.56 21.38 0.66
N ASP A 145 4.12 22.14 -0.33
CA ASP A 145 3.84 21.68 -1.69
C ASP A 145 5.11 21.36 -2.51
N GLY A 146 6.29 21.46 -1.87
CA GLY A 146 7.59 21.15 -2.46
C GLY A 146 7.79 19.64 -2.58
N MET A 147 7.46 19.08 -3.74
CA MET A 147 7.50 17.64 -4.11
C MET A 147 8.89 16.97 -4.09
N SER A 148 9.87 17.45 -3.31
CA SER A 148 11.28 17.10 -3.49
C SER A 148 11.80 15.89 -2.69
N GLY A 149 10.97 15.14 -1.97
CA GLY A 149 11.39 13.86 -1.39
C GLY A 149 10.25 13.08 -0.74
N GLY A 150 9.79 11.99 -1.38
CA GLY A 150 8.89 11.03 -0.74
C GLY A 150 9.66 10.07 0.15
N LEU A 151 9.05 9.72 1.27
CA LEU A 151 9.55 8.74 2.23
C LEU A 151 9.27 7.32 1.75
N LEU A 152 8.05 7.09 1.26
CA LEU A 152 7.53 5.77 0.98
C LEU A 152 6.56 5.80 -0.18
N TYR A 153 6.72 4.89 -1.13
CA TYR A 153 5.74 4.59 -2.17
C TYR A 153 5.17 3.19 -1.93
N TYR A 154 3.85 3.08 -1.83
CA TYR A 154 3.11 1.83 -1.68
C TYR A 154 2.33 1.56 -2.96
N GLU A 155 2.70 0.50 -3.67
CA GLU A 155 2.12 0.11 -4.95
C GLU A 155 1.74 -1.38 -4.94
N PRO A 156 0.48 -1.72 -4.65
CA PRO A 156 0.08 -3.10 -4.34
C PRO A 156 0.22 -4.09 -5.50
N HIS A 157 0.19 -3.63 -6.76
CA HIS A 157 0.19 -4.51 -7.95
C HIS A 157 1.36 -4.28 -8.92
N CYS A 158 2.30 -3.40 -8.58
CA CYS A 158 3.40 -2.98 -9.46
C CYS A 158 2.91 -2.44 -10.82
N VAL A 159 1.74 -1.79 -10.85
CA VAL A 159 1.16 -1.15 -12.04
C VAL A 159 1.01 0.32 -11.73
N TYR A 160 1.68 1.19 -12.47
CA TYR A 160 1.76 2.62 -12.13
C TYR A 160 1.86 3.50 -13.38
N ASP A 161 1.37 4.74 -13.28
CA ASP A 161 1.53 5.74 -14.35
C ASP A 161 2.96 6.30 -14.37
N ARG A 162 3.81 5.69 -15.20
CA ARG A 162 5.17 6.14 -15.48
C ARG A 162 5.26 7.62 -15.88
N SER A 163 4.33 8.09 -16.71
CA SER A 163 4.35 9.48 -17.19
C SER A 163 4.10 10.44 -16.04
N PHE A 164 3.15 10.11 -15.16
CA PHE A 164 2.86 10.89 -13.97
C PHE A 164 4.05 10.95 -13.01
N LEU A 165 4.65 9.81 -12.66
CA LEU A 165 5.80 9.76 -11.76
C LEU A 165 6.98 10.57 -12.31
N HIS A 166 7.28 10.43 -13.61
CA HIS A 166 8.37 11.14 -14.27
C HIS A 166 8.11 12.66 -14.36
N LYS A 167 6.95 13.09 -14.87
CA LYS A 167 6.62 14.51 -15.07
C LYS A 167 6.63 15.29 -13.75
N ASN A 168 6.13 14.67 -12.68
CA ASN A 168 6.10 15.27 -11.34
C ASN A 168 7.41 15.07 -10.56
N ARG A 169 8.41 14.39 -11.15
CA ARG A 169 9.72 14.12 -10.55
C ARG A 169 9.62 13.49 -9.16
N LEU A 170 8.64 12.60 -8.97
CA LEU A 170 8.39 11.97 -7.69
C LEU A 170 9.56 11.07 -7.28
N ARG A 171 9.77 10.97 -5.97
CA ARG A 171 10.86 10.21 -5.32
C ARG A 171 10.33 9.46 -4.13
N ALA A 172 10.88 8.30 -3.84
CA ALA A 172 10.54 7.54 -2.63
C ALA A 172 11.78 6.78 -2.13
N ASP A 173 12.21 7.03 -0.89
CA ASP A 173 13.31 6.27 -0.29
C ASP A 173 12.97 4.78 -0.15
N VAL A 174 11.72 4.49 0.22
CA VAL A 174 11.20 3.13 0.37
C VAL A 174 10.13 2.86 -0.69
N VAL A 175 10.27 1.76 -1.43
CA VAL A 175 9.23 1.27 -2.34
C VAL A 175 8.71 -0.07 -1.83
N ILE A 176 7.43 -0.13 -1.48
CA ILE A 176 6.72 -1.35 -1.11
C ILE A 176 5.88 -1.77 -2.31
N THR A 177 6.28 -2.86 -2.98
CA THR A 177 5.66 -3.33 -4.22
C THR A 177 5.92 -4.82 -4.42
N PRO A 178 5.06 -5.56 -5.15
CA PRO A 178 5.40 -6.88 -5.64
C PRO A 178 6.64 -6.84 -6.55
N VAL A 179 7.49 -7.86 -6.42
CA VAL A 179 8.67 -8.04 -7.28
C VAL A 179 8.61 -9.30 -8.13
N VAL A 180 7.63 -10.17 -7.88
CA VAL A 180 7.39 -11.41 -8.62
C VAL A 180 6.02 -11.30 -9.29
N LYS A 181 5.93 -11.71 -10.56
CA LYS A 181 4.70 -11.62 -11.34
C LYS A 181 3.74 -12.74 -10.92
N GLN A 182 2.44 -12.43 -10.89
CA GLN A 182 1.37 -13.43 -10.81
C GLN A 182 0.51 -13.35 -12.06
N LEU A 183 0.29 -14.51 -12.67
CA LEU A 183 -0.35 -14.65 -13.98
C LEU A 183 -1.51 -15.64 -13.92
N LEU A 184 -2.57 -15.34 -14.67
CA LEU A 184 -3.60 -16.29 -15.08
C LEU A 184 -3.21 -16.96 -16.41
N PRO A 185 -3.93 -18.02 -16.83
CA PRO A 185 -3.75 -18.63 -18.14
C PRO A 185 -3.77 -17.62 -19.29
N ALA A 186 -3.09 -17.94 -20.37
CA ALA A 186 -2.87 -17.05 -21.51
C ALA A 186 -2.08 -15.76 -21.18
N ASN A 187 -1.22 -15.80 -20.15
CA ASN A 187 -0.34 -14.70 -19.72
C ASN A 187 -1.07 -13.42 -19.31
N PHE A 188 -2.31 -13.55 -18.82
CA PHE A 188 -3.02 -12.41 -18.26
C PHE A 188 -2.39 -12.04 -16.90
N THR A 189 -1.84 -10.83 -16.80
CA THR A 189 -1.10 -10.39 -15.61
C THR A 189 -2.06 -9.89 -14.54
N LEU A 190 -2.06 -10.53 -13.37
CA LEU A 190 -2.79 -10.07 -12.19
C LEU A 190 -1.95 -9.09 -11.37
N VAL A 191 -0.69 -9.45 -11.17
CA VAL A 191 0.28 -8.66 -10.40
C VAL A 191 1.56 -8.60 -11.20
N SER A 192 2.04 -7.39 -11.46
CA SER A 192 3.30 -7.16 -12.18
C SER A 192 4.51 -7.33 -11.24
N GLY A 193 5.72 -7.26 -11.78
CA GLY A 193 6.95 -7.43 -11.02
C GLY A 193 8.15 -7.52 -11.94
N GLN A 194 9.27 -8.04 -11.45
CA GLN A 194 10.49 -8.22 -12.23
C GLN A 194 10.94 -6.88 -12.86
N GLU A 195 10.98 -6.78 -14.18
CA GLU A 195 11.45 -5.60 -14.91
C GLU A 195 10.64 -4.34 -14.55
N ASP A 196 9.32 -4.48 -14.37
CA ASP A 196 8.43 -3.37 -14.01
C ASP A 196 8.76 -2.81 -12.63
N ALA A 197 9.13 -3.68 -11.68
CA ALA A 197 9.52 -3.29 -10.32
C ALA A 197 10.92 -2.68 -10.29
N VAL A 198 11.84 -3.12 -11.16
CA VAL A 198 13.17 -2.52 -11.29
C VAL A 198 13.04 -1.10 -11.83
N ASP A 199 12.21 -0.93 -12.85
CA ASP A 199 11.96 0.38 -13.42
C ASP A 199 11.26 1.32 -12.43
N LEU A 200 10.30 0.82 -11.64
CA LEU A 200 9.66 1.60 -10.58
C LEU A 200 10.67 2.13 -9.57
N ALA A 201 11.50 1.21 -9.04
CA ALA A 201 12.55 1.54 -8.08
C ALA A 201 13.53 2.56 -8.65
N ARG A 202 13.94 2.40 -9.92
CA ARG A 202 14.80 3.35 -10.62
C ARG A 202 14.16 4.73 -10.75
N MET A 203 12.90 4.81 -11.20
CA MET A 203 12.20 6.07 -11.44
C MET A 203 12.04 6.89 -10.16
N LEU A 204 11.77 6.21 -9.04
CA LEU A 204 11.61 6.81 -7.72
C LEU A 204 12.95 7.03 -6.99
N GLN A 205 14.07 6.56 -7.56
CA GLN A 205 15.39 6.56 -6.94
C GLN A 205 15.40 5.88 -5.56
N ALA A 206 14.76 4.71 -5.47
CA ALA A 206 14.59 3.98 -4.22
C ALA A 206 15.93 3.59 -3.57
N ARG A 207 16.04 3.82 -2.26
CA ARG A 207 17.14 3.28 -1.44
C ARG A 207 16.79 1.89 -0.92
N TYR A 208 15.52 1.65 -0.63
CA TYR A 208 15.00 0.38 -0.13
C TYR A 208 13.82 -0.07 -0.98
N VAL A 209 13.84 -1.35 -1.36
CA VAL A 209 12.65 -2.03 -1.90
C VAL A 209 12.24 -3.10 -0.91
N VAL A 210 10.98 -3.06 -0.48
CA VAL A 210 10.37 -4.06 0.39
C VAL A 210 9.37 -4.86 -0.44
N PRO A 211 9.73 -6.10 -0.87
CA PRO A 211 8.84 -6.90 -1.67
C PRO A 211 7.55 -7.25 -0.93
N MET A 212 6.42 -7.07 -1.61
CA MET A 212 5.15 -7.61 -1.15
C MET A 212 5.02 -9.09 -1.52
N SER A 213 4.57 -9.90 -0.57
CA SER A 213 4.35 -11.34 -0.75
C SER A 213 2.85 -11.64 -0.92
N ASN A 214 2.19 -11.01 -1.89
CA ASN A 214 0.73 -11.10 -2.09
C ASN A 214 0.23 -12.55 -2.26
N GLY A 215 1.07 -13.45 -2.77
CA GLY A 215 0.75 -14.86 -2.95
C GLY A 215 1.14 -15.80 -1.81
N ASP A 216 1.67 -15.30 -0.69
CA ASP A 216 2.14 -16.16 0.42
C ASP A 216 0.99 -16.57 1.36
N VAL A 217 0.02 -17.26 0.79
CA VAL A 217 -1.17 -17.81 1.46
C VAL A 217 -1.28 -19.31 1.17
N ASP A 218 -1.91 -20.04 2.08
CA ASP A 218 -2.41 -21.39 1.80
C ASP A 218 -3.66 -21.22 0.93
N ALA A 219 -3.47 -21.29 -0.39
CA ALA A 219 -4.50 -21.06 -1.38
C ALA A 219 -5.21 -22.36 -1.79
N GLY A 220 -6.55 -22.32 -1.80
CA GLY A 220 -7.44 -23.34 -2.35
C GLY A 220 -8.44 -22.76 -3.35
N GLY A 221 -9.27 -23.63 -3.91
CA GLY A 221 -10.27 -23.26 -4.91
C GLY A 221 -9.76 -23.30 -6.35
N LEU A 222 -10.66 -23.07 -7.31
CA LEU A 222 -10.36 -23.21 -8.74
C LEU A 222 -9.29 -22.22 -9.22
N LEU A 223 -9.33 -20.95 -8.77
CA LEU A 223 -8.37 -19.93 -9.18
C LEU A 223 -6.96 -20.23 -8.70
N ALA A 224 -6.81 -20.78 -7.49
CA ALA A 224 -5.50 -21.17 -6.96
C ALA A 224 -4.78 -22.19 -7.85
N THR A 225 -5.52 -23.03 -8.58
CA THR A 225 -4.94 -24.04 -9.48
C THR A 225 -4.43 -23.50 -10.81
N VAL A 226 -4.88 -22.30 -11.21
CA VAL A 226 -4.55 -21.68 -12.51
C VAL A 226 -3.63 -20.46 -12.38
N ILE A 227 -3.47 -19.92 -11.17
CA ILE A 227 -2.52 -18.85 -10.90
C ILE A 227 -1.10 -19.43 -10.94
N SER A 228 -0.23 -18.79 -11.71
CA SER A 228 1.18 -19.13 -11.80
C SER A 228 2.05 -17.94 -11.44
N THR A 229 3.26 -18.21 -10.94
CA THR A 229 4.24 -17.18 -10.62
C THR A 229 5.33 -17.14 -11.68
N GLN A 230 5.77 -15.93 -12.07
CA GLN A 230 6.88 -15.75 -13.00
C GLN A 230 7.97 -14.87 -12.39
N GLY A 231 9.21 -15.35 -12.49
CA GLY A 231 10.38 -14.72 -11.88
C GLY A 231 10.56 -15.10 -10.41
N THR A 232 11.64 -14.61 -9.81
CA THR A 232 11.97 -14.84 -8.40
C THR A 232 12.46 -13.54 -7.77
N THR A 233 12.48 -13.48 -6.45
CA THR A 233 13.14 -12.34 -5.78
C THR A 233 14.64 -12.31 -6.06
N GLN A 234 15.27 -13.45 -6.30
CA GLN A 234 16.69 -13.49 -6.62
C GLN A 234 16.98 -12.91 -8.02
N SER A 235 16.19 -13.26 -9.03
CA SER A 235 16.30 -12.67 -10.37
C SER A 235 16.03 -11.16 -10.34
N TYR A 236 15.04 -10.74 -9.54
CA TYR A 236 14.79 -9.32 -9.29
C TYR A 236 16.01 -8.60 -8.69
N LYS A 237 16.62 -9.16 -7.65
CA LYS A 237 17.84 -8.59 -7.02
C LYS A 237 18.98 -8.43 -8.02
N THR A 238 19.20 -9.43 -8.88
CA THR A 238 20.21 -9.35 -9.94
C THR A 238 19.94 -8.17 -10.87
N MET A 239 18.74 -8.08 -11.45
CA MET A 239 18.38 -6.98 -12.35
C MET A 239 18.44 -5.61 -11.67
N LEU A 240 18.00 -5.51 -10.40
CA LEU A 240 18.05 -4.27 -9.65
C LEU A 240 19.49 -3.81 -9.44
N SER A 241 20.42 -4.72 -9.11
CA SER A 241 21.82 -4.38 -8.86
C SER A 241 22.55 -3.83 -10.09
N GLU A 242 22.10 -4.17 -11.30
CA GLU A 242 22.64 -3.63 -12.55
C GLU A 242 22.19 -2.19 -12.82
N VAL A 243 21.01 -1.81 -12.32
CA VAL A 243 20.35 -0.53 -12.63
C VAL A 243 20.46 0.48 -11.48
N LEU A 244 20.36 0.00 -10.24
CA LEU A 244 20.38 0.77 -9.01
C LEU A 244 21.25 0.02 -7.96
N PRO A 245 22.58 -0.01 -8.10
CA PRO A 245 23.48 -0.86 -7.30
C PRO A 245 23.45 -0.55 -5.81
N GLU A 246 23.11 0.68 -5.42
CA GLU A 246 23.02 1.12 -4.02
C GLU A 246 21.69 0.74 -3.35
N ALA A 247 20.69 0.28 -4.11
CA ALA A 247 19.39 -0.08 -3.57
C ALA A 247 19.44 -1.43 -2.85
N GLN A 248 18.79 -1.49 -1.69
CA GLN A 248 18.71 -2.71 -0.88
C GLN A 248 17.31 -3.31 -0.95
N VAL A 249 17.24 -4.61 -1.22
CA VAL A 249 15.99 -5.38 -1.18
C VAL A 249 15.84 -6.02 0.20
N LEU A 250 14.88 -5.56 0.98
CA LEU A 250 14.65 -5.97 2.37
C LEU A 250 13.36 -6.77 2.48
N HIS A 251 13.42 -7.94 3.11
CA HIS A 251 12.25 -8.81 3.27
C HIS A 251 11.59 -8.59 4.63
N ALA A 252 10.32 -8.25 4.63
CA ALA A 252 9.51 -8.30 5.84
C ALA A 252 9.17 -9.76 6.19
N THR A 253 9.29 -10.12 7.46
CA THR A 253 8.81 -11.41 7.97
C THR A 253 7.43 -11.20 8.59
N PRO A 254 6.39 -11.98 8.22
CA PRO A 254 5.07 -11.83 8.79
C PRO A 254 5.09 -11.86 10.32
N GLY A 255 4.52 -10.82 10.96
CA GLY A 255 4.45 -10.67 12.41
C GLY A 255 5.71 -10.08 13.07
N VAL A 256 6.77 -9.79 12.29
CA VAL A 256 8.01 -9.19 12.79
C VAL A 256 8.17 -7.78 12.21
N PRO A 257 8.28 -6.72 13.04
CA PRO A 257 8.54 -5.37 12.55
C PRO A 257 9.85 -5.27 11.77
N LEU A 258 9.80 -4.71 10.56
CA LEU A 258 10.98 -4.30 9.80
C LEU A 258 11.27 -2.82 10.11
N GLN A 259 12.45 -2.53 10.64
CA GLN A 259 12.88 -1.17 10.96
C GLN A 259 13.83 -0.63 9.90
N LEU A 260 13.53 0.55 9.37
CA LEU A 260 14.35 1.27 8.40
C LEU A 260 14.78 2.61 9.00
N GLN A 261 16.03 2.98 8.79
CA GLN A 261 16.53 4.31 9.14
C GLN A 261 16.55 5.17 7.87
N LEU A 262 15.73 6.22 7.89
CA LEU A 262 15.60 7.17 6.79
C LEU A 262 16.14 8.52 7.24
N ASP A 263 16.90 9.17 6.38
CA ASP A 263 17.43 10.50 6.62
C ASP A 263 16.36 11.53 6.25
N MET A 264 15.44 11.83 7.18
CA MET A 264 14.42 12.84 6.93
C MET A 264 15.03 14.25 6.94
N VAL A 265 15.15 14.87 5.76
CA VAL A 265 15.44 16.31 5.67
C VAL A 265 14.13 17.06 5.93
N VAL A 266 13.84 17.33 7.20
CA VAL A 266 12.71 18.20 7.57
C VAL A 266 13.13 19.65 7.35
N HIS A 267 12.69 20.24 6.23
CA HIS A 267 12.85 21.68 6.03
C HIS A 267 11.97 22.42 7.05
N THR A 268 12.59 22.94 8.11
CA THR A 268 11.92 23.84 9.05
C THR A 268 11.90 25.23 8.42
N GLN A 269 10.72 25.74 8.10
CA GLN A 269 10.58 27.16 7.73
C GLN A 269 10.97 28.02 8.94
N GLN A 270 12.11 28.72 8.84
CA GLN A 270 12.37 29.85 9.73
C GLN A 270 11.44 30.98 9.32
N ALA A 271 10.52 31.35 10.20
CA ALA A 271 9.70 32.54 10.05
C ALA A 271 10.62 33.75 9.87
N GLN A 272 10.60 34.36 8.68
CA GLN A 272 11.22 35.66 8.47
C GLN A 272 10.48 36.69 9.34
N PRO A 273 11.19 37.47 10.18
CA PRO A 273 10.54 38.53 10.93
C PRO A 273 10.02 39.57 9.94
N ALA A 274 8.75 39.95 10.11
CA ALA A 274 8.14 41.03 9.36
C ALA A 274 9.01 42.29 9.48
N ALA A 275 9.46 42.81 8.34
CA ALA A 275 10.13 44.10 8.28
C ALA A 275 9.12 45.17 8.75
N THR A 276 9.51 45.87 9.82
CA THR A 276 8.85 47.06 10.37
C THR A 276 8.87 48.23 9.41
#